data_AF-A0A336L5Q1-F1
#
_entry.id   AF-A0A336L5Q1-F1
#
_cell.length_a   1.000
_cell.length_b   1.000
_cell.length_c   1.000
_cell.angle_alpha   90.00
_cell.angle_beta   90.00
_cell.angle_gamma   90.00
#
_symmetry.space_group_name_H-M   'P 1'
#
loop_
_entity.id
_entity.type
_entity.pdbx_description
1 polymer ?
#
loop_
_entity_poly.entity_id
_entity_poly.type
_entity_poly.pdbx_seq_one_letter_code
_entity_poly.pdbx_strand_id
1 'polypeptide(L)'
;MSNHHSIDDVITQVRAKLQQDGVKLWEPPYYIEPESQDDELEELGRTYSLLLDISAPMCIAAVKELQSNALEKLAAKARFNATGVASLKIRIPNQPGGTLLHTFDIKLTDNGKALQEMISSKIEIPYNRIKLIFSGRVIDPSKALIEQRVTNNQQLLALVLPASDDIQLENDIYDRVAKIKADAEILIKNRNSEYMVMEDQQGNPVYLPESERNALMLGLALHEKGRVLLNRENYTEALVLFLEADNEFSTCHSKLLESVDNYALLNLDIVWCYLCLKSVTQLPDAERRLKLCEDNFRKSYGENFDRVIGLKGSDGNEKALIMRLHLLQAILYYHQNRRAEAQGILSLAESELLCLKVDESALTNLIEMGYSLTEARIGLRARGNNIESAINFIMEQRERRKEARKKAKEEQKLLSRGFRGGTINPNTLKQLIEMGFDKDLASVALEQTENDVARAVNLL
;
A
#
# COMPACT_ATOMS: atom_id res chain seq x y z
N MET A 1 -17.57 -6.46 -32.08
CA MET A 1 -17.06 -6.26 -30.70
C MET A 1 -18.26 -5.99 -29.82
N SER A 2 -18.72 -7.00 -29.07
CA SER A 2 -19.90 -6.87 -28.22
C SER A 2 -19.48 -6.13 -26.96
N ASN A 3 -19.82 -4.84 -26.87
CA ASN A 3 -19.55 -3.99 -25.72
C ASN A 3 -20.42 -4.44 -24.52
N HIS A 4 -19.99 -5.48 -23.81
CA HIS A 4 -20.54 -5.81 -22.49
C HIS A 4 -19.96 -4.85 -21.46
N HIS A 5 -20.63 -3.69 -21.32
CA HIS A 5 -20.39 -2.80 -20.20
C HIS A 5 -20.97 -3.45 -18.94
N SER A 6 -20.19 -3.47 -17.85
CA SER A 6 -20.75 -3.75 -16.53
C SER A 6 -21.79 -2.68 -16.19
N ILE A 7 -22.92 -3.06 -15.60
CA ILE A 7 -23.96 -2.10 -15.19
C ILE A 7 -23.40 -1.00 -14.26
N ASP A 8 -22.44 -1.34 -13.38
CA ASP A 8 -21.74 -0.40 -12.50
C ASP A 8 -20.98 0.69 -13.29
N ASP A 9 -20.43 0.31 -14.45
CA ASP A 9 -19.70 1.23 -15.32
C ASP A 9 -20.66 2.20 -16.01
N VAL A 10 -21.81 1.68 -16.48
CA VAL A 10 -22.87 2.49 -17.08
C VAL A 10 -23.44 3.47 -16.07
N ILE A 11 -23.70 3.03 -14.83
CA ILE A 11 -24.16 3.89 -13.74
C ILE A 11 -23.18 5.04 -13.48
N THR A 12 -21.88 4.77 -13.53
CA THR A 12 -20.84 5.79 -13.31
C THR A 12 -20.85 6.85 -14.42
N GLN A 13 -20.93 6.42 -15.67
CA GLN A 13 -21.00 7.33 -16.83
C GLN A 13 -22.28 8.15 -16.87
N VAL A 14 -23.44 7.50 -16.66
CA VAL A 14 -24.75 8.16 -16.60
C VAL A 14 -24.79 9.16 -15.44
N ARG A 15 -24.27 8.82 -14.26
CA ARG A 15 -24.19 9.75 -13.12
C ARG A 15 -23.37 11.00 -13.44
N ALA A 16 -22.20 10.84 -14.05
CA ALA A 16 -21.37 11.97 -14.44
C ALA A 16 -22.10 12.87 -15.47
N LYS A 17 -22.84 12.26 -16.39
CA LYS A 17 -23.62 13.01 -17.38
C LYS A 17 -24.79 13.77 -16.76
N LEU A 18 -25.55 13.15 -15.85
CA LEU A 18 -26.59 13.83 -15.07
C LEU A 18 -26.03 15.05 -14.34
N GLN A 19 -24.86 14.90 -13.71
CA GLN A 19 -24.22 15.99 -12.97
C GLN A 19 -23.76 17.12 -13.90
N GLN A 20 -23.23 16.79 -15.07
CA GLN A 20 -22.85 17.76 -16.10
C GLN A 20 -24.07 18.57 -16.58
N ASP A 21 -25.20 17.90 -16.77
CA ASP A 21 -26.43 18.52 -17.28
C ASP A 21 -27.27 19.16 -16.16
N GLY A 22 -26.85 19.06 -14.89
CA GLY A 22 -27.57 19.59 -13.73
C GLY A 22 -28.89 18.88 -13.42
N VAL A 23 -29.09 17.67 -13.93
CA VAL A 23 -30.33 16.90 -13.80
C VAL A 23 -30.45 16.29 -12.41
N LYS A 24 -31.60 16.51 -11.76
CA LYS A 24 -31.95 15.93 -10.47
C LYS A 24 -33.13 14.99 -10.62
N LEU A 25 -32.88 13.70 -10.44
CA LEU A 25 -33.89 12.66 -10.66
C LEU A 25 -35.00 12.63 -9.61
N TRP A 26 -34.86 13.37 -8.50
CA TRP A 26 -35.84 13.47 -7.42
C TRP A 26 -36.69 14.76 -7.49
N GLU A 27 -36.59 15.52 -8.58
CA GLU A 27 -37.38 16.72 -8.85
C GLU A 27 -38.18 16.52 -10.17
N PRO A 28 -39.25 17.32 -10.41
CA PRO A 28 -39.93 17.32 -11.69
C PRO A 28 -38.97 17.65 -12.86
N PRO A 29 -39.14 17.05 -14.04
CA PRO A 29 -40.25 16.18 -14.45
C PRO A 29 -40.09 14.69 -14.07
N TYR A 30 -38.99 14.29 -13.45
CA TYR A 30 -38.66 12.87 -13.24
C TYR A 30 -39.33 12.24 -12.01
N TYR A 31 -39.66 13.06 -11.03
CA TYR A 31 -40.33 12.64 -9.81
C TYR A 31 -41.36 13.69 -9.39
N ILE A 32 -42.60 13.25 -9.24
CA ILE A 32 -43.72 14.05 -8.73
C ILE A 32 -44.25 13.28 -7.53
N GLU A 33 -43.88 13.72 -6.32
CA GLU A 33 -44.15 12.97 -5.09
C GLU A 33 -45.62 12.51 -5.00
N PRO A 34 -45.90 11.20 -4.83
CA PRO A 34 -44.98 10.11 -4.47
C PRO A 34 -44.45 9.26 -5.66
N GLU A 35 -44.76 9.62 -6.90
CA GLU A 35 -44.60 8.76 -8.08
C GLU A 35 -43.40 9.11 -8.96
N SER A 36 -42.60 8.08 -9.29
CA SER A 36 -41.60 8.15 -10.35
C SER A 36 -42.26 8.22 -11.71
N GLN A 37 -41.79 9.12 -12.56
CA GLN A 37 -42.31 9.30 -13.91
C GLN A 37 -41.48 8.44 -14.87
N ASP A 38 -41.92 7.20 -15.07
CA ASP A 38 -41.15 6.15 -15.77
C ASP A 38 -40.87 6.49 -17.24
N ASP A 39 -41.82 7.13 -17.93
CA ASP A 39 -41.69 7.51 -19.34
C ASP A 39 -40.57 8.55 -19.54
N GLU A 40 -40.48 9.54 -18.65
CA GLU A 40 -39.47 10.60 -18.62
C GLU A 40 -38.08 10.04 -18.30
N LEU A 41 -37.99 9.06 -17.39
CA LEU A 41 -36.74 8.37 -17.08
C LEU A 41 -36.27 7.52 -18.27
N GLU A 42 -37.20 6.88 -18.97
CA GLU A 42 -36.89 6.11 -20.17
C GLU A 42 -36.42 7.00 -21.33
N GLU A 43 -37.10 8.13 -21.55
CA GLU A 43 -36.68 9.12 -22.55
C GLU A 43 -35.28 9.65 -22.23
N LEU A 44 -35.01 10.04 -20.98
CA LEU A 44 -33.68 10.47 -20.54
C LEU A 44 -32.62 9.37 -20.76
N GLY A 45 -32.95 8.12 -20.44
CA GLY A 45 -32.08 6.98 -20.68
C GLY A 45 -31.77 6.77 -22.17
N ARG A 46 -32.76 6.96 -23.07
CA ARG A 46 -32.55 6.91 -24.54
C ARG A 46 -31.69 8.06 -25.03
N THR A 47 -31.89 9.28 -24.52
CA THR A 47 -31.04 10.43 -24.86
C THR A 47 -29.59 10.17 -24.46
N TYR A 48 -29.35 9.67 -23.25
CA TYR A 48 -27.99 9.38 -22.78
C TYR A 48 -27.35 8.19 -23.46
N SER A 49 -28.14 7.21 -23.89
CA SER A 49 -27.66 6.11 -24.76
C SER A 49 -26.99 6.64 -26.02
N LEU A 50 -27.59 7.61 -26.71
CA LEU A 50 -27.03 8.21 -27.92
C LEU A 50 -25.77 9.05 -27.63
N LEU A 51 -25.77 9.79 -26.52
CA LEU A 51 -24.66 10.68 -26.16
C LEU A 51 -23.42 9.93 -25.64
N LEU A 52 -23.63 8.79 -24.97
CA LEU A 52 -22.57 8.00 -24.34
C LEU A 52 -22.14 6.79 -25.18
N ASP A 53 -22.82 6.52 -26.31
CA ASP A 53 -22.63 5.31 -27.13
C ASP A 53 -22.79 4.00 -26.31
N ILE A 54 -23.79 3.97 -25.43
CA ILE A 54 -24.15 2.83 -24.58
C ILE A 54 -25.54 2.33 -24.97
N SER A 55 -25.84 1.05 -24.79
CA SER A 55 -27.16 0.50 -25.13
C SER A 55 -28.28 1.14 -24.29
N ALA A 56 -29.39 1.48 -24.94
CA ALA A 56 -30.54 2.11 -24.28
C ALA A 56 -31.07 1.33 -23.07
N PRO A 57 -31.20 -0.02 -23.08
CA PRO A 57 -31.63 -0.77 -21.91
C PRO A 57 -30.73 -0.57 -20.69
N MET A 58 -29.41 -0.47 -20.88
CA MET A 58 -28.46 -0.27 -19.79
C MET A 58 -28.53 1.16 -19.24
N CYS A 59 -28.65 2.17 -20.11
CA CYS A 59 -28.81 3.55 -19.67
C CYS A 59 -30.12 3.77 -18.90
N ILE A 60 -31.22 3.20 -19.38
CA ILE A 60 -32.52 3.26 -18.69
C ILE A 60 -32.42 2.60 -17.30
N ALA A 61 -31.86 1.39 -17.23
CA ALA A 61 -31.65 0.70 -15.96
C ALA A 61 -30.79 1.54 -15.00
N ALA A 62 -29.70 2.13 -15.49
CA ALA A 62 -28.82 2.98 -14.70
C ALA A 62 -29.53 4.25 -14.19
N VAL A 63 -30.34 4.92 -15.02
CA VAL A 63 -31.12 6.10 -14.62
C VAL A 63 -32.12 5.74 -13.53
N LYS A 64 -32.88 4.65 -13.69
CA LYS A 64 -33.85 4.18 -12.69
C LYS A 64 -33.17 3.80 -11.37
N GLU A 65 -32.04 3.11 -11.43
CA GLU A 65 -31.26 2.76 -10.24
C GLU A 65 -30.69 4.00 -9.52
N LEU A 66 -30.23 5.00 -10.28
CA LEU A 66 -29.75 6.26 -9.72
C LEU A 66 -30.87 7.06 -9.05
N GLN A 67 -32.07 7.08 -9.63
CA GLN A 67 -33.24 7.71 -9.01
C GLN A 67 -33.59 7.01 -7.70
N SER A 68 -33.72 5.68 -7.71
CA SER A 68 -34.01 4.89 -6.51
C SER A 68 -33.01 5.19 -5.38
N ASN A 69 -31.71 5.14 -5.71
CA ASN A 69 -30.64 5.49 -4.76
C ASN A 69 -30.72 6.93 -4.22
N ALA A 70 -31.15 7.89 -5.03
CA ALA A 70 -31.30 9.28 -4.61
C ALA A 70 -32.50 9.46 -3.67
N LEU A 71 -33.64 8.83 -3.98
CA LEU A 71 -34.84 8.83 -3.15
C LEU A 71 -34.59 8.13 -1.80
N GLU A 72 -33.89 6.99 -1.80
CA GLU A 72 -33.44 6.33 -0.57
C GLU A 72 -32.60 7.26 0.31
N LYS A 73 -31.63 7.98 -0.28
CA LYS A 73 -30.78 8.91 0.46
C LYS A 73 -31.57 10.07 1.06
N LEU A 74 -32.58 10.58 0.34
CA LEU A 74 -33.47 11.62 0.83
C LEU A 74 -34.33 11.12 2.00
N ALA A 75 -34.93 9.94 1.86
CA ALA A 75 -35.71 9.31 2.92
C ALA A 75 -34.85 9.03 4.18
N ALA A 76 -33.63 8.52 4.00
CA ALA A 76 -32.68 8.31 5.09
C ALA A 76 -32.26 9.62 5.77
N LYS A 77 -32.09 10.71 5.00
CA LYS A 77 -31.80 12.04 5.56
C LYS A 77 -32.98 12.58 6.37
N ALA A 78 -34.20 12.44 5.87
CA ALA A 78 -35.41 12.83 6.58
C ALA A 78 -35.57 12.03 7.89
N ARG A 79 -35.35 10.72 7.84
CA ARG A 79 -35.36 9.83 9.03
C ARG A 79 -34.31 10.24 10.06
N PHE A 80 -33.08 10.51 9.62
CA PHE A 80 -32.01 10.96 10.51
C PHE A 80 -32.37 12.27 11.21
N ASN A 81 -32.91 13.24 10.48
CA ASN A 81 -33.35 14.51 11.06
C ASN A 81 -34.49 14.35 12.08
N ALA A 82 -35.39 13.39 11.85
CA ALA A 82 -36.54 13.14 12.72
C ALA A 82 -36.21 12.29 13.96
N THR A 83 -35.29 11.33 13.83
CA THR A 83 -35.06 10.28 14.85
C THR A 83 -33.65 10.24 15.43
N GLY A 84 -32.68 10.91 14.78
CA GLY A 84 -31.26 10.80 15.10
C GLY A 84 -30.59 9.46 14.71
N VAL A 85 -31.31 8.56 14.03
CA VAL A 85 -30.79 7.26 13.58
C VAL A 85 -30.21 7.39 12.18
N ALA A 86 -28.94 7.04 12.03
CA ALA A 86 -28.21 7.14 10.76
C ALA A 86 -28.33 5.84 9.96
N SER A 87 -28.47 5.96 8.65
CA SER A 87 -28.43 4.85 7.70
C SER A 87 -27.03 4.73 7.10
N LEU A 88 -26.35 3.62 7.37
CA LEU A 88 -25.01 3.31 6.88
C LEU A 88 -25.06 2.21 5.84
N LYS A 89 -24.37 2.39 4.71
CA LYS A 89 -24.26 1.37 3.65
C LYS A 89 -22.97 0.57 3.85
N ILE A 90 -23.07 -0.71 4.16
CA ILE A 90 -21.96 -1.61 4.44
C ILE A 90 -21.69 -2.48 3.23
N ARG A 91 -20.49 -2.33 2.65
CA ARG A 91 -20.00 -3.11 1.52
C ARG A 91 -19.17 -4.28 2.04
N ILE A 92 -19.54 -5.50 1.67
CA ILE A 92 -18.86 -6.73 2.11
C ILE A 92 -18.26 -7.40 0.88
N PRO A 93 -16.93 -7.29 0.67
CA PRO A 93 -16.29 -7.91 -0.48
C PRO A 93 -16.19 -9.42 -0.27
N ASN A 94 -16.32 -10.16 -1.37
CA ASN A 94 -15.82 -11.53 -1.50
C ASN A 94 -16.56 -12.60 -0.67
N GLN A 95 -17.87 -12.73 -0.91
CA GLN A 95 -18.52 -14.05 -0.85
C GLN A 95 -18.52 -14.66 -2.27
N PRO A 96 -18.65 -15.99 -2.45
CA PRO A 96 -18.66 -16.66 -3.77
C PRO A 96 -19.74 -16.19 -4.79
N GLY A 97 -20.43 -15.07 -4.55
CA GLY A 97 -21.39 -14.42 -5.44
C GLY A 97 -21.14 -12.91 -5.68
N GLY A 98 -20.00 -12.33 -5.29
CA GLY A 98 -19.67 -10.93 -5.55
C GLY A 98 -19.61 -10.06 -4.29
N THR A 99 -19.86 -8.76 -4.45
CA THR A 99 -19.85 -7.80 -3.34
C THR A 99 -21.28 -7.56 -2.84
N LEU A 100 -21.53 -7.82 -1.56
CA LEU A 100 -22.82 -7.53 -0.94
C LEU A 100 -22.86 -6.08 -0.44
N LEU A 101 -24.02 -5.44 -0.58
CA LEU A 101 -24.29 -4.11 -0.04
C LEU A 101 -25.52 -4.20 0.87
N HIS A 102 -25.35 -3.86 2.14
CA HIS A 102 -26.43 -3.86 3.12
C HIS A 102 -26.56 -2.51 3.77
N THR A 103 -27.79 -2.06 4.02
CA THR A 103 -28.05 -0.82 4.76
C THR A 103 -28.41 -1.17 6.20
N PHE A 104 -27.76 -0.50 7.16
CA PHE A 104 -28.01 -0.65 8.58
C PHE A 104 -28.37 0.69 9.21
N ASP A 105 -29.40 0.69 10.05
CA ASP A 105 -29.85 1.86 10.79
C ASP A 105 -29.31 1.79 12.23
N ILE A 106 -28.45 2.73 12.60
CA ILE A 106 -27.79 2.76 13.92
C ILE A 106 -27.64 4.20 14.43
N LYS A 107 -27.61 4.41 15.75
CA LYS A 107 -27.29 5.74 16.29
C LYS A 107 -25.79 5.96 16.21
N LEU A 108 -25.36 7.15 15.78
CA LEU A 108 -23.92 7.45 15.66
C LEU A 108 -23.21 7.53 17.03
N THR A 109 -23.96 7.60 18.12
CA THR A 109 -23.46 7.49 19.51
C THR A 109 -23.13 6.06 19.91
N ASP A 110 -23.64 5.07 19.18
CA ASP A 110 -23.34 3.67 19.44
C ASP A 110 -21.89 3.37 19.00
N ASN A 111 -21.28 2.36 19.61
CA ASN A 111 -19.89 2.02 19.36
C ASN A 111 -19.70 1.14 18.12
N GLY A 112 -18.46 1.03 17.65
CA GLY A 112 -18.12 0.18 16.51
C GLY A 112 -18.54 -1.29 16.71
N LYS A 113 -18.48 -1.79 17.94
CA LYS A 113 -18.90 -3.15 18.29
C LYS A 113 -20.38 -3.39 18.02
N ALA A 114 -21.26 -2.46 18.38
CA ALA A 114 -22.69 -2.58 18.12
C ALA A 114 -22.99 -2.73 16.62
N LEU A 115 -22.30 -1.96 15.77
CA LEU A 115 -22.42 -2.10 14.32
C LEU A 115 -21.89 -3.45 13.82
N GLN A 116 -20.76 -3.94 14.36
CA GLN A 116 -20.24 -5.27 14.04
C GLN A 116 -21.21 -6.39 14.42
N GLU A 117 -21.88 -6.29 15.58
CA GLU A 117 -22.88 -7.27 16.03
C GLU A 117 -24.14 -7.27 15.15
N MET A 118 -24.57 -6.09 14.68
CA MET A 118 -25.66 -5.98 13.71
C MET A 118 -25.31 -6.65 12.38
N ILE A 119 -24.10 -6.39 11.87
CA ILE A 119 -23.62 -7.01 10.62
C ILE A 119 -23.47 -8.52 10.81
N SER A 120 -22.87 -8.94 11.94
CA SER A 120 -22.70 -10.34 12.34
C SER A 120 -24.01 -11.11 12.31
N SER A 121 -25.06 -10.53 12.90
CA SER A 121 -26.41 -11.13 12.91
C SER A 121 -27.01 -11.23 11.50
N LYS A 122 -26.70 -10.28 10.62
CA LYS A 122 -27.25 -10.23 9.26
C LYS A 122 -26.59 -11.22 8.30
N ILE A 123 -25.29 -11.46 8.45
CA ILE A 123 -24.51 -12.32 7.56
C ILE A 123 -24.15 -13.69 8.18
N GLU A 124 -24.59 -13.94 9.42
CA GLU A 124 -24.36 -15.18 10.16
C GLU A 124 -22.87 -15.52 10.37
N ILE A 125 -22.05 -14.49 10.57
CA ILE A 125 -20.61 -14.62 10.84
C ILE A 125 -20.29 -13.99 12.18
N PRO A 126 -19.50 -14.63 13.06
CA PRO A 126 -19.08 -14.06 14.35
C PRO A 126 -18.52 -12.63 14.23
N TYR A 127 -18.94 -11.73 15.12
CA TYR A 127 -18.56 -10.31 15.07
C TYR A 127 -17.05 -10.06 15.17
N ASN A 128 -16.32 -10.94 15.87
CA ASN A 128 -14.85 -10.89 16.01
C ASN A 128 -14.12 -11.10 14.67
N ARG A 129 -14.79 -11.70 13.67
CA ARG A 129 -14.25 -11.91 12.31
C ARG A 129 -14.59 -10.77 11.36
N ILE A 130 -15.28 -9.72 11.82
CA ILE A 130 -15.71 -8.61 10.98
C ILE A 130 -14.87 -7.38 11.33
N LYS A 131 -14.09 -6.85 10.38
CA LYS A 131 -13.39 -5.57 10.55
C LYS A 131 -14.05 -4.51 9.68
N LEU A 132 -14.39 -3.38 10.29
CA LEU A 132 -14.98 -2.25 9.59
C LEU A 132 -13.87 -1.26 9.22
N ILE A 133 -13.86 -0.82 7.97
CA ILE A 133 -12.90 0.14 7.44
C ILE A 133 -13.66 1.35 6.89
N PHE A 134 -13.23 2.52 7.33
CA PHE A 134 -13.78 3.80 6.91
C PHE A 134 -12.65 4.81 6.67
N SER A 135 -12.66 5.45 5.50
CA SER A 135 -11.66 6.47 5.11
C SER A 135 -10.20 6.04 5.39
N GLY A 136 -9.85 4.82 4.99
CA GLY A 136 -8.51 4.27 5.20
C GLY A 136 -8.12 3.96 6.65
N ARG A 137 -9.08 3.83 7.56
CA ARG A 137 -8.84 3.46 8.97
C ARG A 137 -9.73 2.30 9.38
N VAL A 138 -9.21 1.44 10.25
CA VAL A 138 -10.00 0.42 10.93
C VAL A 138 -10.82 1.10 12.04
N ILE A 139 -12.12 0.86 12.07
CA ILE A 139 -13.01 1.36 13.12
C ILE A 139 -12.68 0.64 14.43
N ASP A 140 -12.45 1.42 15.47
CA ASP A 140 -12.27 0.98 16.85
C ASP A 140 -13.62 0.50 17.42
N PRO A 141 -13.74 -0.78 17.83
CA PRO A 141 -14.98 -1.33 18.37
C PRO A 141 -15.43 -0.66 19.67
N SER A 142 -14.51 -0.06 20.43
CA SER A 142 -14.79 0.52 21.75
C SER A 142 -15.33 1.95 21.69
N LYS A 143 -15.04 2.68 20.61
CA LYS A 143 -15.40 4.09 20.45
C LYS A 143 -16.70 4.28 19.69
N ALA A 144 -17.38 5.40 19.94
CA ALA A 144 -18.58 5.78 19.21
C ALA A 144 -18.28 6.01 17.72
N LEU A 145 -19.24 5.72 16.84
CA LEU A 145 -19.09 5.93 15.39
C LEU A 145 -18.86 7.42 15.05
N ILE A 146 -19.52 8.33 15.76
CA ILE A 146 -19.37 9.77 15.56
C ILE A 146 -17.97 10.29 15.89
N GLU A 147 -17.32 9.74 16.93
CA GLU A 147 -15.95 10.09 17.32
C GLU A 147 -14.94 9.69 16.23
N GLN A 148 -15.32 8.69 15.43
CA GLN A 148 -14.53 8.16 14.32
C GLN A 148 -14.93 8.79 12.98
N ARG A 149 -15.66 9.92 13.02
CA ARG A 149 -16.09 10.75 11.87
C ARG A 149 -17.07 10.06 10.92
N VAL A 150 -17.74 9.00 11.37
CA VAL A 150 -18.83 8.40 10.60
C VAL A 150 -20.06 9.31 10.67
N THR A 151 -20.65 9.59 9.50
CA THR A 151 -21.85 10.41 9.35
C THR A 151 -22.98 9.64 8.65
N ASN A 152 -24.19 10.20 8.65
CA ASN A 152 -25.33 9.58 7.97
C ASN A 152 -25.09 9.41 6.46
N ASN A 153 -25.64 8.34 5.88
CA ASN A 153 -25.51 7.96 4.46
C ASN A 153 -24.07 7.65 3.98
N GLN A 154 -23.13 7.43 4.90
CA GLN A 154 -21.77 7.00 4.57
C GLN A 154 -21.71 5.54 4.13
N GLN A 155 -20.68 5.21 3.35
CA GLN A 155 -20.36 3.84 2.97
C GLN A 155 -19.14 3.35 3.73
N LEU A 156 -19.24 2.16 4.35
CA LEU A 156 -18.13 1.51 5.04
C LEU A 156 -17.82 0.17 4.36
N LEU A 157 -16.58 -0.27 4.48
CA LEU A 157 -16.15 -1.59 4.04
C LEU A 157 -16.14 -2.53 5.25
N ALA A 158 -16.81 -3.68 5.17
CA ALA A 158 -16.73 -4.71 6.19
C ALA A 158 -15.98 -5.92 5.63
N LEU A 159 -14.77 -6.13 6.15
CA LEU A 159 -13.91 -7.25 5.82
C LEU A 159 -14.29 -8.47 6.68
N VAL A 160 -14.57 -9.58 6.01
CA VAL A 160 -14.80 -10.88 6.65
C VAL A 160 -13.50 -11.66 6.64
N LEU A 161 -12.97 -11.94 7.83
CA LEU A 161 -11.74 -12.67 8.01
C LEU A 161 -11.98 -14.18 7.84
N PRO A 162 -11.06 -14.92 7.19
CA PRO A 162 -11.19 -16.37 7.05
C PRO A 162 -11.23 -17.05 8.43
N ALA A 163 -11.98 -18.14 8.53
CA ALA A 163 -11.94 -18.98 9.73
C ALA A 163 -10.56 -19.65 9.79
N SER A 164 -9.93 -19.67 10.97
CA SER A 164 -8.78 -20.54 11.20
C SER A 164 -9.28 -21.93 11.60
N ASP A 165 -8.75 -22.98 11.00
CA ASP A 165 -9.06 -24.38 11.36
C ASP A 165 -8.59 -24.73 12.79
N ASP A 166 -7.69 -23.92 13.35
CA ASP A 166 -7.24 -24.06 14.73
C ASP A 166 -8.18 -23.33 15.70
N ILE A 167 -8.99 -24.10 16.43
CA ILE A 167 -9.90 -23.64 17.50
C ILE A 167 -9.14 -22.93 18.65
N GLN A 168 -7.83 -23.18 18.79
CA GLN A 168 -6.96 -22.48 19.74
C GLN A 168 -6.33 -21.20 19.17
N LEU A 169 -6.45 -20.99 17.85
CA LEU A 169 -5.91 -19.85 17.11
C LEU A 169 -7.03 -18.93 16.58
N GLU A 170 -8.22 -19.04 17.15
CA GLU A 170 -9.31 -18.04 17.10
C GLU A 170 -8.95 -16.77 17.89
N ASN A 171 -7.65 -16.54 18.07
CA ASN A 171 -7.06 -15.31 18.53
C ASN A 171 -7.36 -14.25 17.47
N ASP A 172 -8.00 -13.17 17.91
CA ASP A 172 -8.43 -12.04 17.09
C ASP A 172 -7.25 -11.58 16.19
N ILE A 173 -7.50 -10.99 15.03
CA ILE A 173 -6.41 -10.25 14.37
C ILE A 173 -5.82 -9.23 15.34
N TYR A 174 -6.59 -8.70 16.29
CA TYR A 174 -6.03 -7.92 17.40
C TYR A 174 -4.99 -8.69 18.19
N ASP A 175 -5.17 -9.98 18.49
CA ASP A 175 -4.18 -10.79 19.18
C ASP A 175 -3.00 -11.15 18.28
N ARG A 176 -3.21 -11.37 16.97
CA ARG A 176 -2.10 -11.61 16.02
C ARG A 176 -1.27 -10.35 15.81
N VAL A 177 -1.92 -9.21 15.61
CA VAL A 177 -1.29 -7.89 15.52
C VAL A 177 -0.63 -7.55 16.85
N ALA A 178 -1.30 -7.75 17.98
CA ALA A 178 -0.72 -7.53 19.30
C ALA A 178 0.45 -8.47 19.58
N LYS A 179 0.41 -9.72 19.11
CA LYS A 179 1.52 -10.66 19.19
C LYS A 179 2.68 -10.24 18.30
N ILE A 180 2.41 -9.84 17.05
CA ILE A 180 3.43 -9.29 16.15
C ILE A 180 4.06 -8.04 16.78
N LYS A 181 3.23 -7.19 17.40
CA LYS A 181 3.65 -6.00 18.12
C LYS A 181 4.49 -6.34 19.35
N ALA A 182 4.07 -7.30 20.16
CA ALA A 182 4.82 -7.77 21.32
C ALA A 182 6.15 -8.42 20.91
N ASP A 183 6.16 -9.26 19.89
CA ASP A 183 7.38 -9.90 19.35
C ASP A 183 8.35 -8.84 18.81
N ALA A 184 7.85 -7.86 18.06
CA ALA A 184 8.63 -6.73 17.57
C ALA A 184 9.16 -5.88 18.73
N GLU A 185 8.35 -5.57 19.74
CA GLU A 185 8.76 -4.82 20.92
C GLU A 185 9.85 -5.54 21.72
N ILE A 186 9.79 -6.87 21.85
CA ILE A 186 10.84 -7.66 22.50
C ILE A 186 12.15 -7.55 21.73
N LEU A 187 12.10 -7.63 20.40
CA LEU A 187 13.26 -7.47 19.53
C LEU A 187 13.87 -6.06 19.67
N ILE A 188 13.02 -5.03 19.75
CA ILE A 188 13.44 -3.62 19.85
C ILE A 188 13.99 -3.28 21.26
N LYS A 189 13.42 -3.83 22.34
CA LYS A 189 13.79 -3.55 23.75
C LYS A 189 15.05 -4.31 24.21
N ASN A 190 15.44 -5.38 23.53
CA ASN A 190 16.70 -6.06 23.81
C ASN A 190 17.90 -5.17 23.39
N ARG A 191 18.40 -4.37 24.35
CA ARG A 191 19.51 -3.41 24.19
C ARG A 191 20.84 -4.02 23.75
N ASN A 192 20.98 -5.35 23.78
CA ASN A 192 22.15 -6.07 23.27
C ASN A 192 22.07 -6.40 21.78
N SER A 193 21.08 -5.87 21.05
CA SER A 193 21.01 -6.01 19.60
C SER A 193 21.88 -4.96 18.90
N GLU A 194 23.20 -5.14 18.92
CA GLU A 194 24.12 -4.59 17.90
C GLU A 194 23.69 -4.96 16.46
N TYR A 195 22.72 -5.87 16.32
CA TYR A 195 22.16 -6.38 15.08
C TYR A 195 21.03 -5.55 14.46
N MET A 196 20.55 -4.47 15.10
CA MET A 196 19.45 -3.66 14.56
C MET A 196 19.72 -2.16 14.59
N VAL A 197 20.91 -1.80 14.10
CA VAL A 197 21.20 -0.42 13.72
C VAL A 197 20.38 -0.13 12.47
N MET A 198 19.46 0.84 12.55
CA MET A 198 18.73 1.28 11.36
C MET A 198 19.72 1.92 10.42
N GLU A 199 19.72 1.47 9.17
CA GLU A 199 20.57 2.02 8.13
C GLU A 199 19.72 2.79 7.12
N ASP A 200 20.26 3.89 6.60
CA ASP A 200 19.69 4.57 5.45
C ASP A 200 19.90 3.73 4.17
N GLN A 201 19.44 4.26 3.03
CA GLN A 201 19.57 3.59 1.74
C GLN A 201 21.04 3.40 1.29
N GLN A 202 22.00 4.02 2.00
CA GLN A 202 23.44 3.97 1.72
C GLN A 202 24.21 3.13 2.76
N GLY A 203 23.52 2.52 3.74
CA GLY A 203 24.16 1.73 4.80
C GLY A 203 24.68 2.57 5.97
N ASN A 204 24.35 3.86 6.05
CA ASN A 204 24.76 4.69 7.17
C ASN A 204 23.79 4.54 8.34
N PRO A 205 24.28 4.49 9.59
CA PRO A 205 23.43 4.41 10.76
C PRO A 205 22.55 5.65 10.91
N VAL A 206 21.24 5.44 11.10
CA VAL A 206 20.24 6.46 11.35
C VAL A 206 19.86 6.45 12.82
N TYR A 207 20.11 7.58 13.49
CA TYR A 207 19.77 7.77 14.88
C TYR A 207 18.43 8.49 15.00
N LEU A 208 17.40 7.77 15.45
CA LEU A 208 16.07 8.31 15.74
C LEU A 208 15.78 8.29 17.25
N PRO A 209 14.90 9.18 17.74
CA PRO A 209 14.31 9.06 19.08
C PRO A 209 13.71 7.67 19.30
N GLU A 210 13.76 7.17 20.53
CA GLU A 210 13.31 5.81 20.86
C GLU A 210 11.85 5.56 20.44
N SER A 211 10.95 6.52 20.67
CA SER A 211 9.54 6.40 20.25
C SER A 211 9.38 6.26 18.74
N GLU A 212 10.12 7.05 17.95
CA GLU A 212 10.04 7.01 16.48
C GLU A 212 10.69 5.77 15.91
N ARG A 213 11.83 5.34 16.47
CA ARG A 213 12.47 4.08 16.12
C ARG A 213 11.54 2.90 16.35
N ASN A 214 10.86 2.86 17.50
CA ASN A 214 9.96 1.78 17.85
C ASN A 214 8.76 1.72 16.87
N ALA A 215 8.15 2.87 16.59
CA ALA A 215 7.05 2.99 15.63
C ALA A 215 7.49 2.58 14.22
N LEU A 216 8.67 3.03 13.77
CA LEU A 216 9.21 2.69 12.46
C LEU A 216 9.48 1.19 12.33
N MET A 217 10.16 0.58 13.30
CA MET A 217 10.46 -0.85 13.29
C MET A 217 9.19 -1.71 13.32
N LEU A 218 8.20 -1.30 14.11
CA LEU A 218 6.91 -1.98 14.17
C LEU A 218 6.14 -1.87 12.85
N GLY A 219 6.08 -0.67 12.26
CA GLY A 219 5.49 -0.43 10.95
C GLY A 219 6.12 -1.30 9.86
N LEU A 220 7.46 -1.41 9.84
CA LEU A 220 8.18 -2.27 8.90
C LEU A 220 7.89 -3.76 9.12
N ALA A 221 7.86 -4.22 10.38
CA ALA A 221 7.55 -5.62 10.69
C ALA A 221 6.13 -6.01 10.25
N LEU A 222 5.15 -5.12 10.49
CA LEU A 222 3.76 -5.30 10.05
C LEU A 222 3.65 -5.29 8.52
N HIS A 223 4.33 -4.37 7.84
CA HIS A 223 4.35 -4.30 6.38
C HIS A 223 4.91 -5.59 5.76
N GLU A 224 6.05 -6.10 6.25
CA GLU A 224 6.63 -7.35 5.74
C GLU A 224 5.72 -8.57 6.01
N LYS A 225 5.09 -8.67 7.18
CA LYS A 225 4.08 -9.70 7.45
C LYS A 225 2.89 -9.60 6.50
N GLY A 226 2.41 -8.38 6.24
CA GLY A 226 1.33 -8.12 5.29
C GLY A 226 1.70 -8.54 3.86
N ARG A 227 2.95 -8.31 3.43
CA ARG A 227 3.44 -8.76 2.10
C ARG A 227 3.45 -10.27 1.95
N VAL A 228 3.73 -11.03 3.01
CA VAL A 228 3.61 -12.50 2.98
C VAL A 228 2.17 -12.94 2.70
N LEU A 229 1.19 -12.29 3.33
CA LEU A 229 -0.23 -12.55 3.09
C LEU A 229 -0.68 -12.10 1.70
N LEU A 230 -0.18 -10.95 1.25
CA LEU A 230 -0.42 -10.42 -0.09
C LEU A 230 0.02 -11.41 -1.18
N ASN A 231 1.21 -12.00 -1.03
CA ASN A 231 1.74 -13.02 -1.94
C ASN A 231 0.94 -14.34 -1.92
N ARG A 232 0.15 -14.57 -0.87
CA ARG A 232 -0.79 -15.70 -0.75
C ARG A 232 -2.21 -15.31 -1.16
N GLU A 233 -2.40 -14.14 -1.74
CA GLU A 233 -3.69 -13.58 -2.18
C GLU A 233 -4.71 -13.41 -1.03
N ASN A 234 -4.26 -13.41 0.22
CA ASN A 234 -5.10 -13.10 1.37
C ASN A 234 -5.17 -11.58 1.58
N TYR A 235 -5.84 -10.90 0.64
CA TYR A 235 -5.95 -9.44 0.61
C TYR A 235 -6.67 -8.86 1.82
N THR A 236 -7.64 -9.59 2.39
CA THR A 236 -8.42 -9.17 3.54
C THR A 236 -7.54 -9.00 4.78
N GLU A 237 -6.76 -10.03 5.14
CA GLU A 237 -5.87 -9.97 6.31
C GLU A 237 -4.67 -9.05 6.05
N ALA A 238 -4.14 -9.05 4.82
CA ALA A 238 -3.06 -8.15 4.42
C ALA A 238 -3.45 -6.67 4.60
N LEU A 239 -4.65 -6.27 4.15
CA LEU A 239 -5.13 -4.90 4.28
C LEU A 239 -5.21 -4.47 5.75
N VAL A 240 -5.68 -5.33 6.66
CA VAL A 240 -5.72 -4.99 8.09
C VAL A 240 -4.33 -4.74 8.64
N LEU A 241 -3.34 -5.58 8.32
CA LEU A 241 -1.95 -5.37 8.75
C LEU A 241 -1.35 -4.09 8.16
N PHE A 242 -1.65 -3.78 6.88
CA PHE A 242 -1.14 -2.58 6.25
C PHE A 242 -1.74 -1.30 6.84
N LEU A 243 -3.02 -1.29 7.20
CA LEU A 243 -3.64 -0.15 7.87
C LEU A 243 -3.11 0.06 9.29
N GLU A 244 -2.77 -1.03 10.00
CA GLU A 244 -2.09 -0.91 11.29
C GLU A 244 -0.66 -0.36 11.13
N ALA A 245 0.08 -0.86 10.13
CA ALA A 245 1.40 -0.34 9.80
C ALA A 245 1.33 1.17 9.48
N ASP A 246 0.34 1.59 8.69
CA ASP A 246 0.10 3.00 8.32
C ASP A 246 -0.14 3.88 9.55
N ASN A 247 -0.90 3.37 10.53
CA ASN A 247 -1.10 4.04 11.80
C ASN A 247 0.22 4.20 12.57
N GLU A 248 1.05 3.16 12.66
CA GLU A 248 2.36 3.24 13.32
C GLU A 248 3.30 4.22 12.59
N PHE A 249 3.40 4.15 11.25
CA PHE A 249 4.17 5.12 10.46
C PHE A 249 3.70 6.56 10.69
N SER A 250 2.39 6.79 10.81
CA SER A 250 1.83 8.13 11.02
C SER A 250 2.21 8.77 12.37
N THR A 251 2.67 7.97 13.34
CA THR A 251 3.17 8.48 14.62
C THR A 251 4.61 8.96 14.57
N CYS A 252 5.35 8.60 13.52
CA CYS A 252 6.72 9.06 13.30
C CYS A 252 6.68 10.42 12.59
N HIS A 253 7.30 11.44 13.18
CA HIS A 253 7.26 12.83 12.68
C HIS A 253 8.57 13.21 11.98
N SER A 254 9.53 12.29 11.92
CA SER A 254 10.81 12.52 11.29
C SER A 254 10.65 12.73 9.78
N LYS A 255 11.37 13.73 9.26
CA LYS A 255 11.59 13.93 7.81
C LYS A 255 12.15 12.68 7.13
N LEU A 256 12.67 11.72 7.90
CA LEU A 256 13.09 10.41 7.41
C LEU A 256 11.99 9.70 6.60
N LEU A 257 10.72 9.77 7.02
CA LEU A 257 9.62 9.14 6.29
C LEU A 257 9.43 9.70 4.87
N GLU A 258 9.82 10.95 4.63
CA GLU A 258 9.78 11.57 3.30
C GLU A 258 10.95 11.17 2.40
N SER A 259 11.94 10.46 2.95
CA SER A 259 13.18 10.04 2.28
C SER A 259 13.33 8.53 2.17
N VAL A 260 12.41 7.77 2.79
CA VAL A 260 12.46 6.30 2.84
C VAL A 260 11.30 5.73 2.03
N ASP A 261 11.62 4.93 1.01
CA ASP A 261 10.64 4.38 0.07
C ASP A 261 9.60 3.48 0.75
N ASN A 262 9.89 2.92 1.93
CA ASN A 262 9.03 1.95 2.62
C ASN A 262 7.60 2.47 2.89
N TYR A 263 7.44 3.74 3.25
CA TYR A 263 6.10 4.30 3.47
C TYR A 263 5.32 4.46 2.15
N ALA A 264 5.98 4.86 1.06
CA ALA A 264 5.37 4.86 -0.27
C ALA A 264 5.00 3.45 -0.73
N LEU A 265 5.85 2.45 -0.47
CA LEU A 265 5.57 1.05 -0.80
C LEU A 265 4.35 0.51 -0.04
N LEU A 266 4.23 0.82 1.26
CA LEU A 266 3.05 0.47 2.04
C LEU A 266 1.77 1.06 1.43
N ASN A 267 1.79 2.34 1.08
CA ASN A 267 0.64 3.01 0.47
C ASN A 267 0.25 2.39 -0.87
N LEU A 268 1.23 1.98 -1.67
CA LEU A 268 1.01 1.27 -2.93
C LEU A 268 0.36 -0.12 -2.71
N ASP A 269 0.80 -0.85 -1.67
CA ASP A 269 0.24 -2.15 -1.29
C ASP A 269 -1.18 -2.05 -0.73
N ILE A 270 -1.51 -1.00 0.02
CA ILE A 270 -2.87 -0.72 0.50
C ILE A 270 -3.82 -0.51 -0.69
N VAL A 271 -3.42 0.32 -1.65
CA VAL A 271 -4.24 0.60 -2.84
C VAL A 271 -4.44 -0.65 -3.67
N TRP A 272 -3.42 -1.51 -3.78
CA TRP A 272 -3.55 -2.81 -4.42
C TRP A 272 -4.57 -3.71 -3.70
N CYS A 273 -4.57 -3.74 -2.36
CA CYS A 273 -5.59 -4.48 -1.62
C CYS A 273 -6.99 -3.93 -1.88
N TYR A 274 -7.17 -2.61 -1.94
CA TYR A 274 -8.47 -2.01 -2.30
C TYR A 274 -8.94 -2.48 -3.68
N LEU A 275 -8.04 -2.54 -4.67
CA LEU A 275 -8.34 -3.05 -6.00
C LEU A 275 -8.77 -4.52 -5.95
N CYS A 276 -7.97 -5.39 -5.33
CA CYS A 276 -8.25 -6.83 -5.24
C CYS A 276 -9.56 -7.13 -4.48
N LEU A 277 -9.90 -6.29 -3.49
CA LEU A 277 -11.15 -6.36 -2.74
C LEU A 277 -12.32 -5.65 -3.43
N LYS A 278 -12.12 -5.09 -4.64
CA LYS A 278 -13.14 -4.34 -5.41
C LYS A 278 -13.81 -3.23 -4.58
N SER A 279 -12.99 -2.54 -3.78
CA SER A 279 -13.43 -1.57 -2.78
C SER A 279 -13.50 -0.15 -3.35
N VAL A 280 -14.50 0.10 -4.19
CA VAL A 280 -14.79 1.43 -4.77
C VAL A 280 -15.07 2.49 -3.68
N THR A 281 -15.51 2.08 -2.49
CA THR A 281 -15.78 2.99 -1.36
C THR A 281 -14.53 3.71 -0.84
N GLN A 282 -13.34 3.16 -1.10
CA GLN A 282 -12.06 3.72 -0.63
C GLN A 282 -11.34 4.53 -1.72
N LEU A 283 -11.97 4.83 -2.86
CA LEU A 283 -11.35 5.63 -3.94
C LEU A 283 -10.74 6.96 -3.46
N PRO A 284 -11.39 7.77 -2.59
CA PRO A 284 -10.78 9.01 -2.12
C PRO A 284 -9.50 8.79 -1.31
N ASP A 285 -9.46 7.73 -0.49
CA ASP A 285 -8.25 7.36 0.24
C ASP A 285 -7.18 6.84 -0.72
N ALA A 286 -7.56 6.01 -1.70
CA ALA A 286 -6.66 5.49 -2.72
C ALA A 286 -5.97 6.60 -3.52
N GLU A 287 -6.71 7.65 -3.92
CA GLU A 287 -6.17 8.83 -4.61
C GLU A 287 -5.09 9.53 -3.79
N ARG A 288 -5.40 9.85 -2.53
CA ARG A 288 -4.45 10.48 -1.60
C ARG A 288 -3.19 9.63 -1.44
N ARG A 289 -3.34 8.32 -1.28
CA ARG A 289 -2.23 7.37 -1.10
C ARG A 289 -1.36 7.27 -2.36
N LEU A 290 -1.95 7.15 -3.53
CA LEU A 290 -1.20 7.12 -4.80
C LEU A 290 -0.46 8.43 -5.06
N LYS A 291 -1.06 9.58 -4.69
CA LYS A 291 -0.39 10.87 -4.81
C LYS A 291 0.85 10.94 -3.91
N LEU A 292 0.73 10.46 -2.68
CA LEU A 292 1.85 10.37 -1.75
C LEU A 292 2.97 9.43 -2.27
N CYS A 293 2.60 8.31 -2.89
CA CYS A 293 3.57 7.42 -3.53
C CYS A 293 4.32 8.12 -4.67
N GLU A 294 3.59 8.79 -5.55
CA GLU A 294 4.15 9.51 -6.70
C GLU A 294 5.14 10.60 -6.24
N ASP A 295 4.75 11.42 -5.26
CA ASP A 295 5.59 12.50 -4.77
C ASP A 295 6.88 11.96 -4.10
N ASN A 296 6.79 10.85 -3.36
CA ASN A 296 7.96 10.17 -2.81
C ASN A 296 8.86 9.59 -3.90
N PHE A 297 8.29 8.91 -4.90
CA PHE A 297 9.05 8.35 -6.00
C PHE A 297 9.74 9.43 -6.82
N ARG A 298 9.12 10.59 -7.04
CA ARG A 298 9.77 11.73 -7.71
C ARG A 298 10.93 12.29 -6.89
N LYS A 299 10.81 12.36 -5.56
CA LYS A 299 11.92 12.75 -4.68
C LYS A 299 13.08 11.74 -4.73
N SER A 300 12.79 10.44 -4.65
CA SER A 300 13.79 9.36 -4.64
C SER A 300 14.45 9.14 -6.01
N TYR A 301 13.68 9.28 -7.10
CA TYR A 301 14.08 8.87 -8.44
C TYR A 301 14.14 10.02 -9.47
N GLY A 302 13.87 11.26 -9.07
CA GLY A 302 13.83 12.43 -9.94
C GLY A 302 12.47 12.66 -10.59
N GLU A 303 12.22 13.88 -11.09
CA GLU A 303 10.92 14.32 -11.62
C GLU A 303 10.37 13.46 -12.78
N ASN A 304 11.26 12.91 -13.60
CA ASN A 304 10.91 11.99 -14.71
C ASN A 304 11.16 10.52 -14.36
N PHE A 305 11.47 10.21 -13.10
CA PHE A 305 11.98 8.92 -12.67
C PHE A 305 13.30 8.48 -13.36
N ASP A 306 14.03 9.42 -14.00
CA ASP A 306 15.26 9.18 -14.77
C ASP A 306 16.44 8.70 -13.89
N ARG A 307 16.44 9.06 -12.59
CA ARG A 307 17.54 8.76 -11.66
C ARG A 307 17.58 7.29 -11.22
N VAL A 308 16.56 6.49 -11.56
CA VAL A 308 16.57 5.02 -11.40
C VAL A 308 17.83 4.41 -12.03
N ILE A 309 18.35 5.03 -13.10
CA ILE A 309 19.49 4.54 -13.90
C ILE A 309 20.85 4.74 -13.21
N GLY A 310 20.99 5.72 -12.31
CA GLY A 310 22.30 6.19 -11.85
C GLY A 310 22.77 5.67 -10.50
N LEU A 311 21.87 5.30 -9.59
CA LEU A 311 22.21 5.14 -8.17
C LEU A 311 22.20 3.69 -7.63
N LYS A 312 21.36 2.79 -8.16
CA LYS A 312 21.11 1.48 -7.51
C LYS A 312 21.61 0.26 -8.28
N GLY A 313 22.02 0.38 -9.55
CA GLY A 313 22.51 -0.76 -10.35
C GLY A 313 21.55 -1.96 -10.37
N SER A 314 20.26 -1.69 -10.19
CA SER A 314 19.16 -2.62 -9.86
C SER A 314 17.90 -2.26 -10.67
N ASP A 315 18.05 -1.67 -11.86
CA ASP A 315 17.01 -0.97 -12.64
C ASP A 315 15.65 -1.69 -12.79
N GLY A 316 15.59 -3.02 -12.65
CA GLY A 316 14.37 -3.80 -12.81
C GLY A 316 13.35 -3.69 -11.67
N ASN A 317 13.79 -3.49 -10.42
CA ASN A 317 12.87 -3.49 -9.27
C ASN A 317 12.09 -2.17 -9.17
N GLU A 318 12.79 -1.05 -9.31
CA GLU A 318 12.21 0.30 -9.25
C GLU A 318 11.28 0.56 -10.43
N LYS A 319 11.63 0.11 -11.65
CA LYS A 319 10.74 0.18 -12.82
C LYS A 319 9.44 -0.60 -12.62
N ALA A 320 9.49 -1.75 -11.95
CA ALA A 320 8.29 -2.52 -11.63
C ALA A 320 7.37 -1.78 -10.64
N LEU A 321 7.94 -1.03 -9.68
CA LEU A 321 7.18 -0.21 -8.74
C LEU A 321 6.51 0.98 -9.44
N ILE A 322 7.21 1.66 -10.34
CA ILE A 322 6.68 2.78 -11.13
C ILE A 322 5.54 2.29 -12.03
N MET A 323 5.73 1.17 -12.73
CA MET A 323 4.67 0.58 -13.56
C MET A 323 3.43 0.23 -12.73
N ARG A 324 3.62 -0.33 -11.53
CA ARG A 324 2.50 -0.61 -10.61
C ARG A 324 1.79 0.67 -10.15
N LEU A 325 2.54 1.74 -9.89
CA LEU A 325 1.97 3.06 -9.57
C LEU A 325 1.10 3.59 -10.72
N HIS A 326 1.63 3.63 -11.95
CA HIS A 326 0.88 4.10 -13.11
C HIS A 326 -0.36 3.23 -13.39
N LEU A 327 -0.25 1.91 -13.28
CA LEU A 327 -1.39 1.02 -13.44
C LEU A 327 -2.51 1.35 -12.43
N LEU A 328 -2.17 1.52 -11.15
CA LEU A 328 -3.15 1.85 -10.12
C LEU A 328 -3.75 3.25 -10.29
N GLN A 329 -2.97 4.23 -10.76
CA GLN A 329 -3.47 5.56 -11.11
C GLN A 329 -4.44 5.52 -12.30
N ALA A 330 -4.13 4.76 -13.35
CA ALA A 330 -5.02 4.57 -14.49
C ALA A 330 -6.38 3.96 -14.06
N ILE A 331 -6.33 2.95 -13.19
CA ILE A 331 -7.54 2.31 -12.64
C ILE A 331 -8.35 3.29 -11.78
N LEU A 332 -7.67 4.09 -10.95
CA LEU A 332 -8.31 5.16 -10.18
C LEU A 332 -9.04 6.15 -11.10
N TYR A 333 -8.35 6.67 -12.13
CA TYR A 333 -8.93 7.61 -13.09
C TYR A 333 -10.10 7.02 -13.86
N TYR A 334 -10.03 5.73 -14.21
CA TYR A 334 -11.16 5.04 -14.83
C TYR A 334 -12.40 5.05 -13.93
N HIS A 335 -12.25 4.70 -12.64
CA HIS A 335 -13.35 4.73 -11.68
C HIS A 335 -13.84 6.15 -11.30
N GLN A 336 -13.00 7.18 -11.49
CA GLN A 336 -13.40 8.59 -11.40
C GLN A 336 -14.07 9.11 -12.69
N ASN A 337 -14.30 8.26 -13.69
CA ASN A 337 -14.80 8.61 -15.01
C ASN A 337 -13.87 9.55 -15.82
N ARG A 338 -12.59 9.68 -15.45
CA ARG A 338 -11.54 10.43 -16.16
C ARG A 338 -10.90 9.54 -17.23
N ARG A 339 -11.70 9.10 -18.21
CA ARG A 339 -11.33 8.03 -19.15
C ARG A 339 -10.16 8.38 -20.07
N ALA A 340 -10.08 9.61 -20.57
CA ALA A 340 -8.97 10.04 -21.43
C ALA A 340 -7.63 9.99 -20.67
N GLU A 341 -7.63 10.44 -19.41
CA GLU A 341 -6.45 10.40 -18.55
C GLU A 341 -6.10 8.96 -18.17
N ALA A 342 -7.10 8.15 -17.82
CA ALA A 342 -6.92 6.73 -17.57
C ALA A 342 -6.27 6.02 -18.76
N GLN A 343 -6.72 6.29 -19.99
CA GLN A 343 -6.16 5.72 -21.21
C GLN A 343 -4.70 6.14 -21.40
N GLY A 344 -4.38 7.43 -21.25
CA GLY A 344 -3.01 7.92 -21.39
C GLY A 344 -2.03 7.26 -20.41
N ILE A 345 -2.41 7.18 -19.13
CA ILE A 345 -1.58 6.53 -18.11
C ILE A 345 -1.54 5.01 -18.30
N LEU A 346 -2.61 4.38 -18.78
CA LEU A 346 -2.61 2.94 -19.05
C LEU A 346 -1.66 2.58 -20.20
N SER A 347 -1.62 3.39 -21.26
CA SER A 347 -0.64 3.22 -22.35
C SER A 347 0.80 3.40 -21.86
N LEU A 348 1.04 4.32 -20.91
CA LEU A 348 2.34 4.46 -20.26
C LEU A 348 2.69 3.19 -19.47
N ALA A 349 1.80 2.71 -18.61
CA ALA A 349 2.01 1.50 -17.82
C ALA A 349 2.22 0.26 -18.71
N GLU A 350 1.53 0.16 -19.85
CA GLU A 350 1.72 -0.90 -20.84
C GLU A 350 3.13 -0.86 -21.44
N SER A 351 3.61 0.32 -21.83
CA SER A 351 4.98 0.48 -22.35
C SER A 351 6.04 0.07 -21.33
N GLU A 352 5.86 0.42 -20.06
CA GLU A 352 6.76 0.04 -18.97
C GLU A 352 6.72 -1.47 -18.68
N LEU A 353 5.53 -2.08 -18.73
CA LEU A 353 5.36 -3.53 -18.58
C LEU A 353 6.06 -4.29 -19.72
N LEU A 354 5.97 -3.81 -20.97
CA LEU A 354 6.66 -4.41 -22.10
C LEU A 354 8.18 -4.38 -21.91
N CYS A 355 8.73 -3.29 -21.36
CA CYS A 355 10.16 -3.21 -21.03
C CYS A 355 10.59 -4.17 -19.90
N LEU A 356 9.69 -4.52 -18.99
CA LEU A 356 9.96 -5.43 -17.86
C LEU A 356 9.84 -6.92 -18.23
N LYS A 357 9.09 -7.24 -19.29
CA LYS A 357 8.98 -8.60 -19.81
C LYS A 357 10.32 -9.04 -20.38
N VAL A 358 10.79 -10.20 -19.93
CA VAL A 358 12.04 -10.78 -20.41
C VAL A 358 11.76 -11.65 -21.61
N ASP A 359 12.52 -11.45 -22.68
CA ASP A 359 12.48 -12.30 -23.86
C ASP A 359 13.05 -13.69 -23.55
N GLU A 360 12.27 -14.73 -23.83
CA GLU A 360 12.64 -16.12 -23.49
C GLU A 360 13.82 -16.61 -24.33
N SER A 361 13.96 -16.14 -25.57
CA SER A 361 15.06 -16.54 -26.46
C SER A 361 16.39 -15.92 -25.99
N ALA A 362 16.39 -14.63 -25.64
CA ALA A 362 17.52 -13.94 -25.06
C ALA A 362 17.92 -14.53 -23.70
N LEU A 363 16.94 -14.92 -22.88
CA LEU A 363 17.18 -15.58 -21.59
C LEU A 363 17.87 -16.93 -21.79
N THR A 364 17.40 -17.74 -22.74
CA THR A 364 17.98 -19.04 -23.07
C THR A 364 19.42 -18.90 -23.54
N ASN A 365 19.69 -17.94 -24.44
CA ASN A 365 21.05 -17.65 -24.92
C ASN A 365 22.01 -17.33 -23.77
N LEU A 366 21.63 -16.48 -22.81
CA LEU A 366 22.49 -16.16 -21.67
C LEU A 366 22.73 -17.37 -20.75
N ILE A 367 21.73 -18.23 -20.58
CA ILE A 367 21.89 -19.47 -19.80
C ILE A 367 22.86 -20.42 -20.50
N GLU A 368 22.74 -20.58 -21.82
CA GLU A 368 23.67 -21.37 -22.64
C GLU A 368 25.11 -20.83 -22.59
N MET A 369 25.28 -19.51 -22.46
CA MET A 369 26.59 -18.87 -22.24
C MET A 369 27.15 -19.09 -20.82
N GLY A 370 26.41 -19.75 -19.93
CA GLY A 370 26.85 -20.11 -18.58
C GLY A 370 26.47 -19.11 -17.48
N TYR A 371 25.57 -18.16 -17.76
CA TYR A 371 25.01 -17.29 -16.71
C TYR A 371 23.87 -18.00 -15.97
N SER A 372 23.73 -17.71 -14.68
CA SER A 372 22.59 -18.24 -13.92
C SER A 372 21.28 -17.62 -14.40
N LEU A 373 20.17 -18.37 -14.28
CA LEU A 373 18.82 -17.88 -14.62
C LEU A 373 18.52 -16.52 -13.97
N THR A 374 18.92 -16.33 -12.72
CA THR A 374 18.69 -15.09 -11.97
C THR A 374 19.51 -13.93 -12.52
N GLU A 375 20.81 -14.13 -12.81
CA GLU A 375 21.67 -13.10 -13.40
C GLU A 375 21.18 -12.70 -14.79
N ALA A 376 20.88 -13.69 -15.64
CA ALA A 376 20.39 -13.47 -16.99
C ALA A 376 19.07 -12.68 -16.98
N ARG A 377 18.12 -13.06 -16.12
CA ARG A 377 16.83 -12.37 -15.99
C ARG A 377 16.99 -10.93 -15.49
N ILE A 378 17.85 -10.69 -14.50
CA ILE A 378 18.10 -9.33 -13.98
C ILE A 378 18.79 -8.48 -15.05
N GLY A 379 19.81 -9.01 -15.73
CA GLY A 379 20.54 -8.30 -16.78
C GLY A 379 19.64 -7.90 -17.95
N LEU A 380 18.79 -8.82 -18.43
CA LEU A 380 17.86 -8.54 -19.52
C LEU A 380 16.80 -7.50 -19.14
N ARG A 381 16.25 -7.57 -17.92
CA ARG A 381 15.30 -6.53 -17.42
C ARG A 381 15.94 -5.16 -17.31
N ALA A 382 17.17 -5.10 -16.81
CA ALA A 382 17.89 -3.84 -16.66
C ALA A 382 18.19 -3.18 -18.01
N ARG A 383 18.47 -4.00 -19.04
CA ARG A 383 18.95 -3.55 -20.35
C ARG A 383 17.93 -3.72 -21.49
N GLY A 384 16.65 -3.87 -21.16
CA GLY A 384 15.57 -3.91 -22.15
C GLY A 384 15.72 -5.04 -23.18
N ASN A 385 16.07 -6.24 -22.72
CA ASN A 385 16.29 -7.45 -23.53
C ASN A 385 17.48 -7.41 -24.52
N ASN A 386 18.37 -6.42 -24.42
CA ASN A 386 19.60 -6.43 -25.21
C ASN A 386 20.65 -7.38 -24.58
N ILE A 387 21.00 -8.46 -25.30
CA ILE A 387 21.92 -9.51 -24.83
C ILE A 387 23.32 -8.95 -24.50
N GLU A 388 23.91 -8.17 -25.41
CA GLU A 388 25.28 -7.64 -25.24
C GLU A 388 25.38 -6.70 -24.03
N SER A 389 24.43 -5.80 -23.89
CA SER A 389 24.35 -4.87 -22.76
C SER A 389 24.07 -5.62 -21.45
N ALA A 390 23.25 -6.67 -21.48
CA ALA A 390 22.99 -7.51 -20.33
C ALA A 390 24.25 -8.27 -19.87
N ILE A 391 25.08 -8.77 -20.79
CA ILE A 391 26.37 -9.40 -20.48
C ILE A 391 27.28 -8.42 -19.74
N ASN A 392 27.47 -7.22 -20.30
CA ASN A 392 28.31 -6.19 -19.69
C ASN A 392 27.82 -5.84 -18.27
N PHE A 393 26.49 -5.70 -18.10
CA PHE A 393 25.89 -5.46 -16.80
C PHE A 393 26.13 -6.62 -15.81
N ILE A 394 25.97 -7.88 -16.23
CA ILE A 394 26.20 -9.04 -15.37
C ILE A 394 27.67 -9.10 -14.93
N MET A 395 28.61 -8.84 -15.83
CA MET A 395 30.04 -8.80 -15.52
C MET A 395 30.38 -7.69 -14.53
N GLU A 396 29.87 -6.48 -14.75
CA GLU A 396 30.04 -5.34 -13.83
C GLU A 396 29.50 -5.67 -12.42
N GLN A 397 28.32 -6.29 -12.34
CA GLN A 397 27.73 -6.71 -11.07
C GLN A 397 28.52 -7.82 -10.37
N ARG A 398 29.11 -8.76 -11.11
CA ARG A 398 29.98 -9.79 -10.54
C ARG A 398 31.25 -9.18 -9.94
N GLU A 399 31.89 -8.25 -10.64
CA GLU A 399 33.07 -7.56 -10.12
C GLU A 399 32.73 -6.68 -8.91
N ARG A 400 31.64 -5.90 -8.95
CA ARG A 400 31.16 -5.15 -7.78
C ARG A 400 30.92 -6.04 -6.56
N ARG A 401 30.25 -7.20 -6.75
CA ARG A 401 30.02 -8.17 -5.66
C ARG A 401 31.31 -8.76 -5.13
N LYS A 402 32.30 -9.00 -5.99
CA LYS A 402 33.62 -9.52 -5.61
C LYS A 402 34.42 -8.48 -4.82
N GLU A 403 34.40 -7.22 -5.24
CA GLU A 403 35.00 -6.11 -4.50
C GLU A 403 34.33 -5.91 -3.13
N ALA A 404 32.99 -5.90 -3.08
CA ALA A 404 32.24 -5.78 -1.84
C ALA A 404 32.56 -6.94 -0.87
N ARG A 405 32.61 -8.19 -1.36
CA ARG A 405 33.02 -9.36 -0.56
C ARG A 405 34.46 -9.25 -0.09
N LYS A 406 35.36 -8.69 -0.89
CA LYS A 406 36.76 -8.48 -0.51
C LYS A 406 36.85 -7.45 0.62
N LYS A 407 36.17 -6.32 0.50
CA LYS A 407 36.06 -5.28 1.54
C LYS A 407 35.47 -5.83 2.83
N ALA A 408 34.32 -6.51 2.76
CA ALA A 408 33.69 -7.14 3.92
C ALA A 408 34.59 -8.18 4.59
N LYS A 409 35.34 -8.97 3.81
CA LYS A 409 36.31 -9.94 4.35
C LYS A 409 37.54 -9.28 4.96
N GLU A 410 37.99 -8.15 4.44
CA GLU A 410 39.07 -7.33 5.01
C GLU A 410 38.63 -6.71 6.33
N GLU A 411 37.44 -6.13 6.40
CA GLU A 411 36.81 -5.63 7.62
C GLU A 411 36.63 -6.75 8.66
N GLN A 412 36.11 -7.91 8.26
CA GLN A 412 35.95 -9.06 9.14
C GLN A 412 37.30 -9.61 9.64
N LYS A 413 38.37 -9.53 8.83
CA LYS A 413 39.73 -9.92 9.25
C LYS A 413 40.37 -8.91 10.19
N LEU A 414 40.10 -7.61 10.02
CA LEU A 414 40.51 -6.55 10.93
C LEU A 414 39.86 -6.76 12.30
N LEU A 415 38.56 -7.08 12.31
CA LEU A 415 37.80 -7.46 13.50
C LEU A 415 38.32 -8.79 14.10
N SER A 416 38.59 -9.83 13.32
CA SER A 416 38.99 -11.13 13.89
C SER A 416 40.43 -11.20 14.40
N ARG A 417 41.33 -10.30 13.95
CA ARG A 417 42.76 -10.29 14.34
C ARG A 417 43.08 -9.37 15.52
N GLY A 418 42.12 -8.59 16.02
CA GLY A 418 42.29 -7.69 17.16
C GLY A 418 41.38 -7.97 18.36
N PHE A 419 40.51 -8.99 18.31
CA PHE A 419 39.39 -9.07 19.24
C PHE A 419 39.53 -10.22 20.25
N ARG A 420 40.05 -9.90 21.44
CA ARG A 420 39.67 -10.56 22.69
C ARG A 420 38.88 -9.56 23.54
N GLY A 421 37.69 -9.17 23.09
CA GLY A 421 36.83 -8.22 23.79
C GLY A 421 36.13 -7.28 22.81
N GLY A 422 34.82 -7.45 22.63
CA GLY A 422 34.02 -6.75 21.63
C GLY A 422 33.71 -5.30 21.98
N THR A 423 34.71 -4.45 22.15
CA THR A 423 34.49 -3.07 22.64
C THR A 423 35.09 -1.99 21.74
N ILE A 424 35.75 -2.34 20.62
CA ILE A 424 36.45 -1.37 19.75
C ILE A 424 35.72 -1.18 18.41
N ASN A 425 35.44 0.06 18.02
CA ASN A 425 34.84 0.42 16.74
C ASN A 425 35.89 0.33 15.60
N PRO A 426 35.66 -0.46 14.54
CA PRO A 426 36.64 -0.65 13.46
C PRO A 426 36.93 0.62 12.66
N ASN A 427 35.98 1.56 12.59
CA ASN A 427 36.16 2.81 11.84
C ASN A 427 37.10 3.79 12.58
N THR A 428 36.99 3.86 13.91
CA THR A 428 37.87 4.71 14.74
C THR A 428 39.29 4.14 14.81
N LEU A 429 39.42 2.81 14.86
CA LEU A 429 40.73 2.14 14.77
C LEU A 429 41.41 2.38 13.42
N LYS A 430 40.65 2.33 12.33
CA LYS A 430 41.16 2.62 10.99
C LYS A 430 41.64 4.06 10.86
N GLN A 431 40.91 5.03 11.43
CA GLN A 431 41.34 6.43 11.47
C GLN A 431 42.69 6.61 12.18
N LEU A 432 42.91 5.97 13.34
CA LEU A 432 44.18 6.07 14.06
C LEU A 432 45.34 5.42 13.29
N ILE A 433 45.09 4.29 12.62
CA ILE A 433 46.10 3.65 11.77
C ILE A 433 46.44 4.54 10.56
N GLU A 434 45.44 5.20 9.95
CA GLU A 434 45.64 6.15 8.85
C GLU A 434 46.38 7.42 9.31
N MET A 435 46.25 7.81 10.58
CA MET A 435 47.05 8.88 11.20
C MET A 435 48.51 8.46 11.49
N GLY A 436 48.85 7.18 11.28
CA GLY A 436 50.22 6.66 11.42
C GLY A 436 50.52 6.01 12.77
N PHE A 437 49.52 5.84 13.64
CA PHE A 437 49.70 5.17 14.92
C PHE A 437 49.79 3.65 14.76
N ASP A 438 50.59 3.01 15.60
CA ASP A 438 50.71 1.56 15.63
C ASP A 438 49.37 0.91 15.98
N LYS A 439 49.04 -0.17 15.28
CA LYS A 439 47.74 -0.83 15.39
C LYS A 439 47.46 -1.38 16.79
N ASP A 440 48.46 -1.92 17.47
CA ASP A 440 48.29 -2.54 18.78
C ASP A 440 48.21 -1.48 19.90
N LEU A 441 48.86 -0.33 19.70
CA LEU A 441 48.69 0.82 20.59
C LEU A 441 47.32 1.48 20.38
N ALA A 442 46.92 1.69 19.13
CA ALA A 442 45.65 2.32 18.78
C ALA A 442 44.43 1.52 19.28
N SER A 443 44.50 0.19 19.27
CA SER A 443 43.44 -0.67 19.81
C SER A 443 43.32 -0.52 21.33
N VAL A 444 44.44 -0.53 22.07
CA VAL A 444 44.45 -0.35 23.53
C VAL A 444 43.97 1.05 23.92
N ALA A 445 44.40 2.09 23.20
CA ALA A 445 43.96 3.46 23.44
C ALA A 445 42.45 3.60 23.23
N LEU A 446 41.89 3.03 22.17
CA LEU A 446 40.45 3.06 21.92
C LEU A 446 39.63 2.22 22.91
N GLU A 447 40.18 1.11 23.41
CA GLU A 447 39.54 0.33 24.47
C GLU A 447 39.46 1.12 25.78
N GLN A 448 40.52 1.88 26.11
CA GLN A 448 40.57 2.72 27.31
C GLN A 448 39.72 3.99 27.20
N THR A 449 39.46 4.48 25.98
CA THR A 449 38.70 5.71 25.73
C THR A 449 37.29 5.46 25.25
N GLU A 450 36.80 4.22 25.32
CA GLU A 450 35.47 3.83 24.86
C GLU A 450 35.20 4.27 23.40
N ASN A 451 36.21 4.18 22.54
CA ASN A 451 36.20 4.60 21.12
C ASN A 451 36.21 6.10 20.84
N ASP A 452 36.49 6.96 21.83
CA ASP A 452 36.73 8.38 21.58
C ASP A 452 38.11 8.58 20.92
N VAL A 453 38.10 8.96 19.64
CA VAL A 453 39.30 9.19 18.82
C VAL A 453 40.16 10.33 19.36
N ALA A 454 39.55 11.44 19.80
CA ALA A 454 40.31 12.59 20.29
C ALA A 454 41.03 12.25 21.60
N ARG A 455 40.37 11.49 22.48
CA ARG A 455 40.99 10.98 23.70
C ARG A 455 42.03 9.90 23.41
N ALA A 456 41.78 9.02 22.45
CA ALA A 456 42.73 7.97 22.07
C ALA A 456 44.01 8.58 21.49
N VAL A 457 43.92 9.61 20.65
CA VAL A 457 45.09 10.35 20.13
C VAL A 457 45.88 11.00 21.27
N ASN A 458 45.24 11.48 22.34
CA ASN A 458 45.96 12.06 23.48
C ASN A 458 46.68 10.99 24.35
N LEU A 459 46.34 9.71 24.19
CA LEU A 459 46.98 8.59 24.89
C LEU A 459 48.08 7.91 24.07
N LEU A 460 48.18 8.22 22.77
CA LEU A 460 49.11 7.65 21.78
C LEU A 460 50.25 8.62 21.49
#